data_AF-A0A4V3H067-F1
#
_entry.id   AF-A0A4V3H067-F1
#
_cell.length_a   1.000
_cell.length_b   1.000
_cell.length_c   1.000
_cell.angle_alpha   90.00
_cell.angle_beta   90.00
_cell.angle_gamma   90.00
#
_symmetry.space_group_name_H-M   'P 1'
#
loop_
_entity.id
_entity.type
_entity.pdbx_description
1 polymer ?
#
loop_
_entity_poly.entity_id
_entity_poly.type
_entity_poly.pdbx_seq_one_letter_code
_entity_poly.pdbx_strand_id
1 'polypeptide(L)'
;MREIVCFAHGRAGEWEGICLEFDLAVQGSSFNEVQEALEEAVREYIAAARDEDDTTRAKLLNRHAPLLVELAWTARVLRSAWRHRRARDGDTSASFPVACPA
;
A
#
# COMPACT_ATOMS: atom_id res chain seq x y z
N MET A 1 -18.79 2.74 1.13
CA MET A 1 -17.51 2.77 0.40
C MET A 1 -16.42 2.81 1.45
N ARG A 2 -15.50 1.84 1.48
CA ARG A 2 -14.37 1.82 2.41
C ARG A 2 -13.19 2.51 1.73
N GLU A 3 -12.35 3.18 2.50
CA GLU A 3 -11.07 3.71 2.02
C GLU A 3 -9.96 2.92 2.70
N ILE A 4 -9.01 2.42 1.91
CA ILE A 4 -7.85 1.72 2.43
C ILE A 4 -6.64 2.65 2.32
N VAL A 5 -5.76 2.61 3.32
CA VAL A 5 -4.57 3.47 3.32
C VAL A 5 -3.43 2.75 2.65
N CYS A 6 -2.90 3.38 1.62
CA CYS A 6 -1.74 2.93 0.89
C CYS A 6 -0.56 3.88 1.11
N PHE A 7 0.65 3.33 1.01
CA PHE A 7 1.89 4.07 1.21
C PHE A 7 2.74 3.96 -0.04
N ALA A 8 3.28 5.06 -0.52
CA ALA A 8 4.39 5.05 -1.47
C ALA A 8 5.62 5.68 -0.84
N HIS A 9 6.78 5.08 -1.08
CA HIS A 9 8.07 5.63 -0.70
C HIS A 9 9.07 5.41 -1.81
N GLY A 10 9.93 6.39 -2.06
CA GLY A 10 10.90 6.28 -3.12
C GLY A 10 11.78 7.49 -3.30
N ARG A 11 12.76 7.32 -4.18
CA ARG A 11 13.64 8.35 -4.72
C ARG A 11 13.40 8.50 -6.21
N ALA A 12 13.92 9.56 -6.81
CA ALA A 12 13.82 9.76 -8.26
C ALA A 12 14.35 8.52 -9.01
N GLY A 13 13.47 7.87 -9.78
CA GLY A 13 13.78 6.65 -10.54
C GLY A 13 13.53 5.32 -9.82
N GLU A 14 13.24 5.33 -8.51
CA GLU A 14 12.98 4.13 -7.71
C GLU A 14 11.90 4.41 -6.65
N TRP A 15 10.67 4.05 -6.97
CA TRP A 15 9.51 4.16 -6.09
C TRP A 15 8.92 2.78 -5.79
N GLU A 16 8.44 2.62 -4.57
CA GLU A 16 7.74 1.43 -4.08
C GLU A 16 6.40 1.87 -3.47
N GLY A 17 5.33 1.13 -3.77
CA GLY A 17 3.98 1.34 -3.25
C GLY A 17 3.50 0.09 -2.53
N ILE A 18 2.90 0.25 -1.37
CA ILE A 18 2.50 -0.86 -0.50
C ILE A 18 1.12 -0.58 0.09
N CYS A 19 0.24 -1.58 -0.02
CA CYS A 19 -1.05 -1.62 0.64
C CYS A 19 -1.06 -2.77 1.66
N LEU A 20 -1.09 -2.43 2.94
CA LEU A 20 -1.01 -3.43 4.01
C LEU A 20 -2.29 -4.26 4.14
N GLU A 21 -3.45 -3.68 3.82
CA GLU A 21 -4.75 -4.32 4.00
C GLU A 21 -4.92 -5.53 3.06
N PHE A 22 -4.43 -5.42 1.83
CA PHE A 22 -4.46 -6.51 0.84
C PHE A 22 -3.10 -7.16 0.59
N ASP A 23 -2.08 -6.82 1.37
CA ASP A 23 -0.73 -7.36 1.22
C ASP A 23 -0.18 -7.17 -0.21
N LEU A 24 -0.44 -5.99 -0.80
CA LEU A 24 -0.03 -5.65 -2.15
C LEU A 24 1.22 -4.78 -2.12
N ALA A 25 2.13 -5.03 -3.05
CA ALA A 25 3.32 -4.22 -3.28
C ALA A 25 3.56 -4.03 -4.78
N VAL A 26 3.87 -2.80 -5.18
CA VAL A 26 4.21 -2.41 -6.56
C VAL A 26 5.48 -1.56 -6.56
N GLN A 27 6.17 -1.48 -7.69
CA GLN A 27 7.35 -0.64 -7.88
C GLN A 27 7.23 0.13 -9.19
N GLY A 28 7.89 1.28 -9.27
CA GLY A 28 7.86 2.14 -10.45
C GLY A 28 8.97 3.18 -10.44
N SER A 29 9.06 3.94 -11.52
CA SER A 29 10.07 4.99 -11.70
C SER A 29 9.63 6.34 -11.12
N SER A 30 8.34 6.50 -10.81
CA SER A 30 7.75 7.72 -10.27
C SER A 30 6.63 7.44 -9.27
N PHE A 31 6.30 8.44 -8.44
CA PHE A 31 5.17 8.39 -7.51
C PHE A 31 3.84 8.12 -8.24
N ASN A 32 3.57 8.82 -9.35
CA ASN A 32 2.32 8.67 -10.09
C ASN A 32 2.18 7.26 -10.65
N GLU A 33 3.25 6.71 -11.23
CA GLU A 33 3.26 5.33 -11.75
C GLU A 33 2.98 4.31 -10.65
N VAL A 34 3.60 4.48 -9.47
CA VAL A 34 3.35 3.63 -8.31
C VAL A 34 1.92 3.80 -7.78
N GLN A 35 1.39 5.02 -7.76
CA GLN A 35 0.02 5.27 -7.34
C GLN A 35 -0.98 4.56 -8.28
N GLU A 36 -0.84 4.78 -9.59
CA GLU A 36 -1.71 4.15 -10.60
C GLU A 36 -1.62 2.62 -10.56
N ALA A 37 -0.41 2.07 -10.49
CA ALA A 37 -0.19 0.62 -10.39
C ALA A 37 -0.82 0.03 -9.12
N LEU A 38 -0.77 0.76 -8.00
CA LEU A 38 -1.37 0.30 -6.74
C LEU A 38 -2.90 0.37 -6.78
N GLU A 39 -3.47 1.44 -7.37
CA GLU A 39 -4.92 1.55 -7.59
C GLU A 39 -5.44 0.43 -8.51
N GLU A 40 -4.68 0.09 -9.56
CA GLU A 40 -4.98 -1.03 -10.45
C GLU A 40 -4.90 -2.37 -9.73
N ALA A 41 -3.81 -2.64 -9.00
CA ALA A 41 -3.64 -3.87 -8.23
C ALA A 41 -4.75 -4.07 -7.19
N VAL A 42 -5.18 -3.01 -6.52
CA VAL A 42 -6.33 -3.05 -5.58
C VAL A 42 -7.62 -3.41 -6.32
N ARG A 43 -7.86 -2.81 -7.50
CA ARG A 43 -9.06 -3.08 -8.29
C ARG A 43 -9.08 -4.53 -8.79
N GLU A 44 -7.96 -5.04 -9.27
CA GLU A 44 -7.80 -6.42 -9.71
C GLU A 44 -7.99 -7.40 -8.55
N TYR A 45 -7.41 -7.12 -7.38
CA TYR A 45 -7.58 -7.93 -6.18
C TYR A 45 -9.06 -8.02 -5.77
N ILE A 46 -9.78 -6.90 -5.77
CA ILE A 46 -11.21 -6.88 -5.44
C ILE A 46 -12.03 -7.63 -6.49
N ALA A 47 -11.71 -7.48 -7.78
CA ALA A 47 -12.39 -8.19 -8.86
C ALA A 47 -12.19 -9.71 -8.74
N ALA A 48 -10.96 -10.16 -8.48
CA ALA A 48 -10.65 -11.57 -8.25
C ALA A 48 -11.35 -12.10 -6.99
N ALA A 49 -11.30 -11.37 -5.88
CA ALA A 49 -11.98 -11.76 -4.65
C ALA A 49 -13.51 -11.85 -4.80
N ARG A 50 -14.11 -11.11 -5.75
CA ARG A 50 -15.55 -11.16 -6.04
C ARG A 50 -15.97 -12.38 -6.86
N ASP A 51 -15.07 -12.96 -7.65
CA ASP A 51 -15.31 -14.16 -8.45
C ASP A 51 -15.27 -15.45 -7.60
N GLU A 52 -14.68 -15.36 -6.41
CA GLU A 52 -14.62 -16.45 -5.43
C GLU A 52 -15.96 -16.72 -4.72
N ASP A 53 -16.06 -17.88 -4.08
CA ASP A 53 -17.24 -18.24 -3.28
C ASP A 53 -17.48 -17.26 -2.13
N ASP A 54 -18.73 -17.15 -1.67
CA ASP A 54 -19.15 -16.18 -0.64
C ASP A 54 -18.29 -16.24 0.65
N THR A 55 -17.81 -17.43 1.04
CA THR A 55 -17.01 -17.60 2.26
C THR A 55 -15.55 -17.18 2.05
N THR A 56 -15.01 -17.44 0.86
CA THR A 56 -13.66 -17.06 0.46
C THR A 56 -13.59 -15.55 0.17
N ARG A 57 -14.57 -14.99 -0.53
CA ARG A 57 -14.74 -13.54 -0.74
C ARG A 57 -14.75 -12.77 0.57
N ALA A 58 -15.56 -13.22 1.54
CA ALA A 58 -15.66 -12.56 2.83
C ALA A 58 -14.32 -12.58 3.61
N LYS A 59 -13.54 -13.65 3.48
CA LYS A 59 -12.20 -13.74 4.09
C LYS A 59 -11.18 -12.85 3.39
N LEU A 60 -11.18 -12.81 2.06
CA LEU A 60 -10.24 -12.00 1.26
C LEU A 60 -10.48 -10.50 1.42
N LEU A 61 -11.75 -10.07 1.52
CA LEU A 61 -12.12 -8.66 1.65
C LEU A 61 -12.12 -8.16 3.11
N ASN A 62 -12.28 -9.03 4.11
CA ASN A 62 -12.17 -8.66 5.54
C ASN A 62 -10.84 -9.07 6.18
N ARG A 63 -9.83 -9.40 5.37
CA ARG A 63 -8.49 -9.70 5.88
C ARG A 63 -7.90 -8.41 6.43
N HIS A 64 -7.85 -8.30 7.75
CA HIS A 64 -7.07 -7.27 8.41
C HIS A 64 -5.63 -7.75 8.58
N ALA A 65 -4.66 -6.87 8.30
CA ALA A 65 -3.27 -7.15 8.62
C ALA A 65 -3.13 -7.34 10.15
N PRO A 66 -2.33 -8.31 10.62
CA PRO A 66 -2.05 -8.42 12.05
C PRO A 66 -1.45 -7.11 12.56
N LEU A 67 -1.96 -6.58 13.68
CA LEU A 67 -1.54 -5.28 14.24
C LEU A 67 -0.02 -5.14 14.43
N LEU A 68 0.67 -6.25 14.70
CA LEU A 68 2.14 -6.31 14.79
C LEU A 68 2.83 -5.98 13.46
N VAL A 69 2.27 -6.42 12.34
CA VAL A 69 2.79 -6.13 10.99
C VAL A 69 2.56 -4.66 10.67
N GLU A 70 1.36 -4.13 10.96
CA GLU A 70 1.07 -2.70 10.80
C GLU A 70 2.01 -1.83 11.62
N LEU A 71 2.22 -2.17 12.90
CA LEU A 71 3.17 -1.47 13.79
C LEU A 71 4.61 -1.57 13.28
N ALA A 72 5.04 -2.74 12.82
CA ALA A 72 6.40 -2.93 12.30
C ALA A 72 6.64 -2.14 11.01
N TRP A 73 5.67 -2.15 10.10
CA TRP A 73 5.72 -1.37 8.85
C TRP A 73 5.66 0.12 9.12
N THR A 74 4.75 0.55 9.99
CA THR A 74 4.66 1.95 10.42
C THR A 74 5.95 2.40 11.09
N ALA A 75 6.54 1.58 11.98
CA ALA A 75 7.82 1.88 12.60
C ALA A 75 8.99 1.88 11.60
N ARG A 76 8.95 1.04 10.56
CA ARG A 76 9.94 1.04 9.47
C ARG A 76 9.86 2.34 8.67
N VAL A 77 8.67 2.75 8.25
CA VAL A 77 8.42 3.99 7.51
C VAL A 77 8.74 5.22 8.38
N LEU A 78 8.36 5.21 9.65
CA LEU A 78 8.72 6.28 10.58
C LEU A 78 10.24 6.35 10.79
N ARG A 79 10.92 5.20 10.92
CA ARG A 79 12.38 5.15 11.09
C ARG A 79 13.12 5.58 9.83
N SER A 80 12.63 5.23 8.64
CA SER A 80 13.19 5.74 7.39
C SER A 80 12.97 7.25 7.33
N ALA A 81 11.75 7.75 7.52
CA ALA A 81 11.45 9.19 7.56
C ALA A 81 12.28 9.97 8.59
N TRP A 82 12.54 9.39 9.78
CA TRP A 82 13.42 10.00 10.79
C TRP A 82 14.89 9.99 10.39
N ARG A 83 15.37 8.96 9.68
CA ARG A 83 16.72 8.93 9.10
C ARG A 83 16.85 9.91 7.94
N HIS A 84 15.81 10.08 7.12
CA HIS A 84 15.75 11.08 6.04
C HIS A 84 15.69 12.53 6.54
N ARG A 85 15.21 12.80 7.78
CA ARG A 85 15.39 14.13 8.39
C ARG A 85 16.83 14.43 8.81
N ARG A 86 17.65 13.39 8.99
CA ARG A 86 19.04 13.50 9.48
C ARG A 86 20.07 13.43 8.35
N ALA A 87 19.76 12.71 7.27
CA ALA A 87 20.52 12.66 6.03
C ALA A 87 19.81 13.51 4.97
N ARG A 88 20.52 14.44 4.34
CA ARG A 88 20.03 15.35 3.29
C ARG A 88 19.83 14.58 1.96
N ASP A 89 19.19 13.42 2.00
CA ASP A 89 19.03 12.48 0.88
C ASP A 89 17.56 12.36 0.47
N GLY A 90 17.32 12.47 -0.83
CA GLY A 90 16.03 12.71 -1.50
C GLY A 90 15.00 11.56 -1.52
N ASP A 91 14.85 10.84 -0.42
CA ASP A 91 13.77 9.86 -0.27
C ASP A 91 12.47 10.57 0.18
N THR A 92 11.43 10.47 -0.67
CA THR A 92 10.12 11.07 -0.47
C THR A 92 9.11 9.96 -0.16
N SER A 93 8.34 10.12 0.91
CA SER A 93 7.28 9.20 1.31
C SER A 93 5.93 9.90 1.36
N ALA A 94 4.92 9.33 0.71
CA ALA A 94 3.55 9.85 0.68
C ALA A 94 2.56 8.72 0.98
N SER A 95 1.60 8.98 1.88
CA SER A 95 0.44 8.12 2.08
C SER A 95 -0.75 8.68 1.31
N PHE A 96 -1.51 7.83 0.64
CA PHE A 96 -2.72 8.24 -0.07
C PHE A 96 -3.87 7.24 0.18
N PRO A 97 -5.11 7.73 0.27
CA PRO A 97 -6.27 6.87 0.36
C PRO A 97 -6.56 6.25 -1.01
N VAL A 98 -6.90 4.96 -1.02
CA VAL A 98 -7.38 4.25 -2.22
C VAL A 98 -8.82 3.82 -1.98
N ALA A 99 -9.69 4.14 -2.94
CA ALA A 99 -11.10 3.80 -2.86
C ALA A 99 -11.29 2.28 -2.97
N CYS A 100 -11.92 1.68 -1.97
CA CYS A 100 -12.35 0.29 -1.99
C CYS A 100 -13.86 0.20 -2.23
N PRO A 101 -14.29 -0.23 -3.43
CA PRO A 101 -15.65 -0.71 -3.63
C PRO A 101 -15.75 -2.10 -3.00
N ALA A 102 -15.85 -2.17 -1.68
CA ALA A 102 -16.30 -3.38 -0.98
C ALA A 102 -17.76 -3.65 -1.35
#